data_AF-A0A931RHU3-F1
#
_entry.id   AF-A0A931RHU3-F1
#
_cell.length_a   1.000
_cell.length_b   1.000
_cell.length_c   1.000
_cell.angle_alpha   90.00
_cell.angle_beta   90.00
_cell.angle_gamma   90.00
#
_symmetry.space_group_name_H-M   'P 1'
#
loop_
_entity.id
_entity.type
_entity.pdbx_description
1 polymer ?
#
loop_
_entity_poly.entity_id
_entity_poly.type
_entity_poly.pdbx_seq_one_letter_code
_entity_poly.pdbx_strand_id
1 'polypeptide(L)'
;MVEVEGNYPYIEGKKGISLEAIIERYRTKGKCTGVIRGGSGSELQYTVGSDMLSVRDVGYPDRFMSVQVVSEIVNFNIRTRTSPLDVYEDNPQDVHPDMYAKKFIVFALTYLSDNNIFISGCKGTWAPNSINLQIFQDEMSVHGDPVRAAKETWTGKLFAELGYSEIKLEEIGAEETPDGELATTAIFRKPNQT
;
A
#
# COMPACT_ATOMS: atom_id res chain seq x y z
N MET A 1 -5.66 -26.76 4.80
CA MET A 1 -4.41 -25.99 4.89
C MET A 1 -4.34 -25.16 3.62
N VAL A 2 -4.55 -23.85 3.74
CA VAL A 2 -4.45 -22.94 2.60
C VAL A 2 -2.99 -22.49 2.57
N GLU A 3 -2.24 -22.95 1.57
CA GLU A 3 -0.92 -22.41 1.28
C GLU A 3 -1.09 -20.94 0.91
N VAL A 4 -0.74 -20.05 1.84
CA VAL A 4 -0.55 -18.64 1.54
C VAL A 4 0.82 -18.54 0.87
N GLU A 5 0.88 -18.85 -0.42
CA GLU A 5 2.04 -18.48 -1.23
C GLU A 5 2.24 -16.96 -1.10
N GLY A 6 3.40 -16.57 -0.60
CA GLY A 6 3.81 -15.20 -0.27
C GLY A 6 3.96 -14.25 -1.46
N ASN A 7 3.06 -14.33 -2.45
CA ASN A 7 3.01 -13.50 -3.64
C ASN A 7 1.71 -12.67 -3.72
N TYR A 8 1.05 -12.40 -2.60
CA TYR A 8 0.06 -11.33 -2.58
C TYR A 8 0.74 -10.00 -2.21
N PRO A 9 0.65 -8.93 -3.03
CA PRO A 9 -0.12 -8.75 -4.27
C PRO A 9 0.78 -8.58 -5.51
N TYR A 10 1.48 -9.61 -5.97
CA TYR A 10 2.20 -9.59 -7.26
C TYR A 10 1.92 -10.88 -8.03
N ILE A 11 1.42 -10.75 -9.26
CA ILE A 11 1.34 -11.88 -10.20
C ILE A 11 2.21 -11.55 -11.41
N GLU A 12 3.21 -12.39 -11.66
CA GLU A 12 4.11 -12.28 -12.81
C GLU A 12 3.35 -12.44 -14.12
N GLY A 13 3.66 -11.63 -15.14
CA GLY A 13 3.02 -11.70 -16.47
C GLY A 13 1.61 -11.11 -16.60
N LYS A 14 0.93 -10.73 -15.52
CA LYS A 14 -0.39 -10.07 -15.57
C LYS A 14 -0.26 -8.56 -15.82
N LYS A 15 -1.14 -8.01 -16.67
CA LYS A 15 -1.23 -6.58 -16.96
C LYS A 15 -1.76 -5.86 -15.70
N GLY A 16 -1.09 -4.79 -15.29
CA GLY A 16 -1.49 -3.94 -14.16
C GLY A 16 -1.67 -2.50 -14.62
N ILE A 17 -1.88 -1.60 -13.67
CA ILE A 17 -1.83 -0.14 -13.92
C ILE A 17 -0.45 0.24 -14.44
N SER A 18 -0.36 0.95 -15.57
CA SER A 18 0.88 1.62 -15.96
C SER A 18 1.04 2.90 -15.14
N LEU A 19 1.62 2.75 -13.95
CA LEU A 19 1.92 3.86 -13.05
C LEU A 19 2.91 4.85 -13.69
N GLU A 20 3.78 4.38 -14.59
CA GLU A 20 4.73 5.19 -15.35
C GLU A 20 4.01 6.24 -16.22
N ALA A 21 2.90 5.85 -16.85
CA ALA A 21 2.10 6.76 -17.67
C ALA A 21 1.45 7.89 -16.85
N ILE A 22 1.12 7.63 -15.58
CA ILE A 22 0.61 8.64 -14.65
C ILE A 22 1.69 9.68 -14.34
N ILE A 23 2.92 9.25 -14.06
CA ILE A 23 4.02 10.17 -13.73
C ILE A 23 4.53 10.95 -14.94
N GLU A 24 4.54 10.37 -16.13
CA GLU A 24 4.89 11.13 -17.34
C GLU A 24 3.91 12.30 -17.58
N ARG A 25 2.63 12.10 -17.28
CA ARG A 25 1.64 13.19 -17.29
C ARG A 25 1.91 14.23 -16.21
N TYR A 26 2.35 13.82 -15.02
CA TYR A 26 2.75 14.75 -13.96
C TYR A 26 3.98 15.58 -14.36
N ARG A 27 5.02 14.96 -14.92
CA ARG A 27 6.23 15.68 -15.37
C ARG A 27 5.93 16.76 -16.41
N THR A 28 4.94 16.52 -17.27
CA THR A 28 4.55 17.45 -18.34
C THR A 28 3.54 18.51 -17.90
N LYS A 29 2.60 18.19 -17.00
CA LYS A 29 1.49 19.08 -16.61
C LYS A 29 1.56 19.60 -15.17
N GLY A 30 2.51 19.14 -14.37
CA GLY A 30 2.51 19.33 -12.93
C GLY A 30 1.40 18.55 -12.24
N LYS A 31 0.90 19.10 -11.11
CA LYS A 31 -0.19 18.50 -10.34
C LYS A 31 -1.41 18.25 -11.24
N CYS A 32 -1.89 17.02 -11.27
CA CYS A 32 -2.99 16.66 -12.17
C CYS A 32 -3.87 15.54 -11.62
N THR A 33 -5.12 15.57 -12.08
CA THR A 33 -6.08 14.48 -11.94
C THR A 33 -6.46 14.01 -13.33
N GLY A 34 -6.70 12.73 -13.49
CA GLY A 34 -7.15 12.19 -14.76
C GLY A 34 -7.69 10.78 -14.64
N VAL A 35 -8.04 10.22 -15.80
CA VAL A 35 -8.47 8.84 -15.95
C VAL A 35 -7.48 8.13 -16.88
N ILE A 36 -7.17 6.89 -16.55
CA ILE A 36 -6.46 5.94 -17.41
C ILE A 36 -7.29 4.66 -17.52
N ARG A 37 -6.98 3.85 -18.53
CA ARG A 37 -7.47 2.49 -18.65
C ARG A 37 -6.38 1.53 -18.18
N GLY A 38 -6.70 0.70 -17.20
CA GLY A 38 -5.78 -0.26 -16.63
C GLY A 38 -5.57 -1.48 -17.53
N GLY A 39 -4.75 -2.43 -17.07
CA GLY A 39 -4.44 -3.67 -17.79
C GLY A 39 -5.65 -4.58 -17.97
N SER A 40 -6.61 -4.49 -17.05
CA SER A 40 -7.91 -5.17 -17.09
C SER A 40 -8.90 -4.59 -18.08
N GLY A 41 -8.67 -3.36 -18.55
CA GLY A 41 -9.68 -2.55 -19.21
C GLY A 41 -10.52 -1.68 -18.26
N SER A 42 -10.36 -1.81 -16.94
CA SER A 42 -11.02 -0.96 -15.93
C SER A 42 -10.60 0.50 -16.12
N GLU A 43 -11.54 1.40 -15.85
CA GLU A 43 -11.23 2.83 -15.76
C GLU A 43 -10.77 3.16 -14.35
N LEU A 44 -9.65 3.87 -14.27
CA LEU A 44 -9.00 4.20 -13.01
C LEU A 44 -8.80 5.70 -12.95
N GLN A 45 -9.30 6.32 -11.90
CA GLN A 45 -9.05 7.72 -11.60
C GLN A 45 -7.76 7.83 -10.82
N TYR A 46 -6.87 8.73 -11.22
CA TYR A 46 -5.65 9.03 -10.49
C TYR A 46 -5.55 10.50 -10.13
N THR A 47 -4.85 10.80 -9.04
CA THR A 47 -4.43 12.15 -8.66
C THR A 47 -2.95 12.13 -8.30
N VAL A 48 -2.16 13.04 -8.86
CA VAL A 48 -0.75 13.22 -8.54
C VAL A 48 -0.54 14.66 -8.06
N GLY A 49 -0.03 14.78 -6.84
CA GLY A 49 0.42 16.03 -6.24
C GLY A 49 1.92 16.03 -6.00
N SER A 50 2.40 17.06 -5.30
CA SER A 50 3.80 17.18 -4.87
C SER A 50 4.20 16.07 -3.90
N ASP A 51 3.30 15.72 -3.00
CA ASP A 51 3.52 14.90 -1.80
C ASP A 51 2.45 13.81 -1.68
N MET A 52 1.65 13.62 -2.73
CA MET A 52 0.60 12.63 -2.77
C MET A 52 0.49 11.96 -4.15
N LEU A 53 0.12 10.70 -4.15
CA LEU A 53 -0.30 9.96 -5.33
C LEU A 53 -1.48 9.08 -4.92
N SER A 54 -2.55 9.08 -5.71
CA SER A 54 -3.67 8.18 -5.50
C SER A 54 -4.15 7.59 -6.81
N VAL A 55 -4.61 6.35 -6.74
CA VAL A 55 -5.32 5.65 -7.80
C VAL A 55 -6.54 4.99 -7.19
N ARG A 56 -7.69 5.09 -7.87
CA ARG A 56 -8.97 4.54 -7.44
C ARG A 56 -9.67 3.91 -8.65
N ASP A 57 -10.30 2.76 -8.43
CA ASP A 57 -11.14 2.14 -9.44
C ASP A 57 -12.46 2.93 -9.59
N VAL A 58 -12.84 3.27 -10.82
CA VAL A 58 -14.05 4.06 -11.10
C VAL A 58 -15.31 3.21 -10.91
N GLY A 59 -15.26 1.92 -11.26
CA GLY A 59 -16.37 0.99 -11.08
C GLY A 59 -16.53 0.51 -9.64
N TYR A 60 -15.43 0.50 -8.88
CA TYR A 60 -15.37 0.09 -7.48
C TYR A 60 -14.66 1.15 -6.61
N PRO A 61 -15.31 2.27 -6.27
CA PRO A 61 -14.65 3.40 -5.61
C PRO A 61 -14.06 3.11 -4.22
N ASP A 62 -14.48 2.01 -3.57
CA ASP A 62 -13.92 1.49 -2.33
C ASP A 62 -12.53 0.84 -2.54
N ARG A 63 -12.23 0.45 -3.78
CA ARG A 63 -10.91 -0.03 -4.19
C ARG A 63 -10.00 1.14 -4.57
N PHE A 64 -9.04 1.45 -3.72
CA PHE A 64 -8.08 2.53 -3.94
C PHE A 64 -6.72 2.26 -3.30
N MET A 65 -5.71 2.94 -3.82
CA MET A 65 -4.37 3.02 -3.24
C MET A 65 -3.99 4.49 -3.23
N SER A 66 -3.55 4.99 -2.07
CA SER A 66 -3.00 6.33 -1.98
C SER A 66 -1.79 6.37 -1.08
N VAL A 67 -0.96 7.36 -1.35
CA VAL A 67 0.20 7.71 -0.55
C VAL A 67 0.17 9.21 -0.28
N GLN A 68 0.56 9.59 0.94
CA GLN A 68 0.78 10.98 1.32
C GLN A 68 1.98 11.08 2.27
N VAL A 69 2.81 12.09 2.10
CA VAL A 69 3.90 12.40 3.04
C VAL A 69 3.41 13.40 4.09
N VAL A 70 3.53 13.05 5.37
CA VAL A 70 3.23 13.95 6.50
C VAL A 70 4.41 13.91 7.45
N SER A 71 5.03 15.06 7.71
CA SER A 71 6.21 15.17 8.59
C SER A 71 7.30 14.15 8.24
N GLU A 72 7.63 14.02 6.95
CA GLU A 72 8.63 13.08 6.41
C GLU A 72 8.26 11.58 6.55
N ILE A 73 7.05 11.27 7.04
CA ILE A 73 6.53 9.91 7.12
C ILE A 73 5.57 9.66 5.96
N VAL A 74 5.81 8.58 5.23
CA VAL A 74 4.94 8.13 4.14
C VAL A 74 3.78 7.34 4.73
N ASN A 75 2.56 7.83 4.54
CA ASN A 75 1.34 7.14 4.91
C ASN A 75 0.73 6.48 3.67
N PHE A 76 0.57 5.16 3.72
CA PHE A 76 -0.12 4.40 2.68
C PHE A 76 -1.55 4.07 3.13
N ASN A 77 -2.52 4.28 2.24
CA ASN A 77 -3.87 3.78 2.40
C ASN A 77 -4.18 2.86 1.22
N ILE A 78 -4.28 1.56 1.52
CA ILE A 78 -4.38 0.50 0.53
C ILE A 78 -5.64 -0.31 0.83
N ARG A 79 -6.64 -0.20 -0.06
CA ARG A 79 -7.84 -1.02 -0.04
C ARG A 79 -8.03 -1.60 -1.43
N THR A 80 -7.57 -2.82 -1.62
CA THR A 80 -7.59 -3.47 -2.94
C THR A 80 -8.46 -4.73 -2.97
N ARG A 81 -8.94 -5.18 -1.81
CA ARG A 81 -9.83 -6.32 -1.61
C ARG A 81 -10.74 -6.09 -0.41
N THR A 82 -11.94 -5.55 -0.62
CA THR A 82 -12.98 -5.28 0.40
C THR A 82 -14.40 -5.51 -0.09
N SER A 83 -14.60 -5.81 -1.38
CA SER A 83 -15.91 -6.04 -1.98
C SER A 83 -16.26 -7.53 -1.94
N PRO A 84 -17.53 -7.91 -1.72
CA PRO A 84 -18.02 -9.27 -1.93
C PRO A 84 -17.69 -9.84 -3.32
N LEU A 85 -17.42 -8.96 -4.30
CA LEU A 85 -16.99 -9.31 -5.66
C LEU A 85 -15.49 -9.65 -5.77
N ASP A 86 -14.74 -9.62 -4.66
CA ASP A 86 -13.33 -10.06 -4.59
C ASP A 86 -13.20 -11.59 -4.46
N VAL A 87 -14.33 -12.30 -4.41
CA VAL A 87 -14.37 -13.74 -4.67
C VAL A 87 -14.03 -13.93 -6.15
N TYR A 88 -12.99 -14.73 -6.42
CA TYR A 88 -12.37 -14.98 -7.73
C TYR A 88 -13.34 -15.30 -8.90
N GLU A 89 -14.63 -15.52 -8.64
CA GLU A 89 -15.64 -15.95 -9.61
C GLU A 89 -16.34 -14.79 -10.35
N ASP A 90 -16.42 -13.58 -9.78
CA ASP A 90 -17.07 -12.41 -10.42
C ASP A 90 -16.09 -11.49 -11.17
N ASN A 91 -14.80 -11.84 -11.21
CA ASN A 91 -13.82 -11.20 -12.08
C ASN A 91 -13.80 -11.96 -13.41
N PRO A 92 -14.49 -11.48 -14.47
CA PRO A 92 -14.61 -12.20 -15.72
C PRO A 92 -13.21 -12.50 -16.30
N GLN A 93 -12.86 -13.79 -16.32
CA GLN A 93 -11.70 -14.37 -16.98
C GLN A 93 -10.36 -13.65 -16.69
N ASP A 94 -9.69 -14.10 -15.62
CA ASP A 94 -8.23 -13.95 -15.45
C ASP A 94 -7.68 -12.57 -15.07
N VAL A 95 -8.55 -11.61 -14.77
CA VAL A 95 -8.15 -10.27 -14.37
C VAL A 95 -8.11 -10.15 -12.84
N HIS A 96 -6.94 -10.39 -12.25
CA HIS A 96 -6.65 -9.93 -10.89
C HIS A 96 -6.70 -8.40 -10.86
N PRO A 97 -7.25 -7.73 -9.82
CA PRO A 97 -7.42 -6.28 -9.85
C PRO A 97 -6.07 -5.59 -10.14
N ASP A 98 -6.10 -4.66 -11.10
CA ASP A 98 -4.95 -3.83 -11.52
C ASP A 98 -4.22 -3.17 -10.33
N MET A 99 -4.89 -3.06 -9.19
CA MET A 99 -4.49 -2.48 -7.92
C MET A 99 -3.45 -3.35 -7.16
N TYR A 100 -2.24 -3.51 -7.72
CA TYR A 100 -1.13 -4.21 -7.10
C TYR A 100 -0.44 -3.38 -6.02
N ALA A 101 -0.81 -3.55 -4.74
CA ALA A 101 -0.33 -2.70 -3.66
C ALA A 101 1.19 -2.67 -3.48
N LYS A 102 1.90 -3.81 -3.60
CA LYS A 102 3.37 -3.88 -3.52
C LYS A 102 4.00 -3.07 -4.65
N LYS A 103 3.53 -3.22 -5.90
CA LYS A 103 4.02 -2.42 -7.04
C LYS A 103 3.77 -0.93 -6.80
N PHE A 104 2.59 -0.57 -6.30
CA PHE A 104 2.26 0.81 -5.98
C PHE A 104 3.17 1.40 -4.90
N ILE A 105 3.43 0.68 -3.79
CA ILE A 105 4.30 1.14 -2.71
C ILE A 105 5.73 1.38 -3.23
N VAL A 106 6.28 0.41 -3.96
CA VAL A 106 7.61 0.52 -4.56
C VAL A 106 7.66 1.73 -5.50
N PHE A 107 6.70 1.83 -6.40
CA PHE A 107 6.59 2.93 -7.35
C PHE A 107 6.48 4.30 -6.67
N ALA A 108 5.62 4.42 -5.66
CA ALA A 108 5.40 5.65 -4.91
C ALA A 108 6.69 6.11 -4.22
N LEU A 109 7.42 5.19 -3.58
CA LEU A 109 8.67 5.53 -2.90
C LEU A 109 9.76 5.95 -3.90
N THR A 110 9.85 5.29 -5.05
CA THR A 110 10.75 5.72 -6.14
C THR A 110 10.39 7.12 -6.62
N TYR A 111 9.10 7.38 -6.89
CA TYR A 111 8.63 8.70 -7.31
C TYR A 111 8.97 9.80 -6.30
N LEU A 112 8.74 9.56 -5.00
CA LEU A 112 9.05 10.52 -3.94
C LEU A 112 10.57 10.79 -3.89
N SER A 113 11.39 9.75 -3.99
CA SER A 113 12.85 9.87 -4.03
C SER A 113 13.33 10.67 -5.25
N ASP A 114 12.80 10.38 -6.45
CA ASP A 114 13.15 11.09 -7.69
C ASP A 114 12.81 12.58 -7.64
N ASN A 115 11.84 12.97 -6.82
CA ASN A 115 11.46 14.37 -6.60
C ASN A 115 12.17 15.02 -5.40
N ASN A 116 13.24 14.39 -4.89
CA ASN A 116 14.03 14.86 -3.74
C ASN A 116 13.20 15.05 -2.45
N ILE A 117 12.14 14.26 -2.27
CA ILE A 117 11.34 14.31 -1.06
C ILE A 117 11.99 13.40 -0.02
N PHE A 118 12.47 14.01 1.06
CA PHE A 118 13.09 13.27 2.15
C PHE A 118 12.05 12.47 2.92
N ILE A 119 12.30 11.16 3.03
CA ILE A 119 11.45 10.21 3.76
C ILE A 119 12.24 9.61 4.92
N SER A 120 11.80 9.90 6.14
CA SER A 120 12.40 9.35 7.38
C SER A 120 11.74 8.06 7.84
N GLY A 121 10.55 7.73 7.31
CA GLY A 121 9.88 6.46 7.60
C GLY A 121 8.63 6.20 6.77
N CYS A 122 8.17 4.96 6.83
CA CYS A 122 6.94 4.47 6.21
C CYS A 122 6.00 4.00 7.32
N LYS A 123 4.73 4.42 7.28
CA LYS A 123 3.71 3.99 8.23
C LYS A 123 2.90 2.86 7.64
N GLY A 124 2.85 1.73 8.35
CA GLY A 124 1.84 0.70 8.15
C GLY A 124 0.58 1.04 8.93
N THR A 125 -0.58 0.95 8.28
CA THR A 125 -1.90 1.06 8.92
C THR A 125 -2.70 -0.18 8.57
N TRP A 126 -3.16 -0.91 9.58
CA TRP A 126 -3.86 -2.18 9.42
C TRP A 126 -5.25 -2.07 10.04
N ALA A 127 -6.23 -1.77 9.17
CA ALA A 127 -7.63 -1.68 9.54
C ALA A 127 -8.20 -3.04 9.98
N PRO A 128 -9.34 -3.05 10.70
CA PRO A 128 -10.10 -4.27 10.95
C PRO A 128 -10.35 -5.06 9.66
N ASN A 129 -10.33 -6.39 9.77
CA ASN A 129 -10.47 -7.33 8.64
C ASN A 129 -9.33 -7.32 7.61
N SER A 130 -8.27 -6.53 7.80
CA SER A 130 -7.09 -6.62 6.93
C SER A 130 -6.24 -7.85 7.23
N ILE A 131 -5.69 -8.47 6.18
CA ILE A 131 -4.77 -9.62 6.33
C ILE A 131 -3.52 -9.28 7.16
N ASN A 132 -3.05 -8.02 7.11
CA ASN A 132 -1.94 -7.58 7.94
C ASN A 132 -2.30 -7.55 9.43
N LEU A 133 -3.53 -7.12 9.76
CA LEU A 133 -3.97 -7.14 11.15
C LEU A 133 -4.09 -8.58 11.66
N GLN A 134 -4.59 -9.50 10.82
CA GLN A 134 -4.63 -10.93 11.15
C GLN A 134 -3.23 -11.48 11.42
N ILE A 135 -2.28 -11.27 10.49
CA ILE A 135 -0.88 -11.72 10.67
C ILE A 135 -0.27 -11.12 11.94
N PHE A 136 -0.49 -9.83 12.19
CA PHE A 136 0.01 -9.15 13.38
C PHE A 136 -0.54 -9.79 14.67
N GLN A 137 -1.85 -10.05 14.72
CA GLN A 137 -2.50 -10.67 15.89
C GLN A 137 -2.03 -12.10 16.12
N ASP A 138 -1.88 -12.88 15.05
CA ASP A 138 -1.36 -14.24 15.11
C ASP A 138 0.07 -14.24 15.68
N GLU A 139 0.97 -13.40 15.16
CA GLU A 139 2.35 -13.27 15.67
C GLU A 139 2.41 -12.77 17.12
N MET A 140 1.54 -11.82 17.47
CA MET A 140 1.40 -11.36 18.87
C MET A 140 0.97 -12.50 19.80
N SER A 141 0.04 -13.35 19.37
CA SER A 141 -0.44 -14.47 20.18
C SER A 141 0.63 -15.54 20.43
N VAL A 142 1.53 -15.74 19.46
CA VAL A 142 2.60 -16.75 19.52
C VAL A 142 3.82 -16.24 20.28
N HIS A 143 4.21 -14.98 20.05
CA HIS A 143 5.50 -14.46 20.51
C HIS A 143 5.41 -13.33 21.55
N GLY A 144 4.28 -12.63 21.64
CA GLY A 144 4.10 -11.50 22.56
C GLY A 144 4.97 -10.27 22.28
N ASP A 145 5.58 -10.18 21.08
CA ASP A 145 6.46 -9.09 20.68
C ASP A 145 5.82 -8.28 19.53
N PRO A 146 5.37 -7.04 19.78
CA PRO A 146 4.70 -6.22 18.78
C PRO A 146 5.64 -5.73 17.68
N VAL A 147 6.94 -5.54 17.96
CA VAL A 147 7.91 -5.14 16.93
C VAL A 147 8.12 -6.29 15.95
N ARG A 148 8.26 -7.52 16.46
CA ARG A 148 8.32 -8.71 15.61
C ARG A 148 7.03 -8.87 14.80
N ALA A 149 5.87 -8.80 15.45
CA ALA A 149 4.58 -8.95 14.78
C ALA A 149 4.39 -7.93 13.65
N ALA A 150 4.79 -6.67 13.86
CA ALA A 150 4.78 -5.63 12.85
C ALA A 150 5.64 -5.98 11.63
N LYS A 151 6.85 -6.50 11.87
CA LYS A 151 7.80 -6.90 10.82
C LYS A 151 7.32 -8.10 10.00
N GLU A 152 6.51 -8.97 10.57
CA GLU A 152 6.01 -10.18 9.90
C GLU A 152 4.83 -9.93 8.96
N THR A 153 4.11 -8.81 9.14
CA THR A 153 3.10 -8.35 8.18
C THR A 153 3.71 -8.21 6.78
N TRP A 154 2.92 -8.40 5.71
CA TRP A 154 3.47 -8.29 4.36
C TRP A 154 4.00 -6.87 4.07
N THR A 155 3.34 -5.84 4.66
CA THR A 155 3.85 -4.46 4.59
C THR A 155 5.16 -4.30 5.34
N GLY A 156 5.31 -4.94 6.50
CA GLY A 156 6.55 -4.88 7.28
C GLY A 156 7.72 -5.53 6.55
N LYS A 157 7.50 -6.71 5.95
CA LYS A 157 8.47 -7.39 5.08
C LYS A 157 8.86 -6.51 3.90
N LEU A 158 7.88 -5.92 3.21
CA LEU A 158 8.14 -5.01 2.10
C LEU A 158 8.93 -3.77 2.52
N PHE A 159 8.58 -3.13 3.64
CA PHE A 159 9.31 -1.97 4.14
C PHE A 159 10.75 -2.32 4.50
N ALA A 160 10.98 -3.48 5.13
CA ALA A 160 12.31 -3.98 5.40
C ALA A 160 13.12 -4.25 4.12
N GLU A 161 12.52 -4.86 3.09
CA GLU A 161 13.12 -5.05 1.76
C GLU A 161 13.55 -3.70 1.13
N LEU A 162 12.80 -2.62 1.41
CA LEU A 162 13.06 -1.27 0.93
C LEU A 162 13.97 -0.45 1.86
N GLY A 163 14.56 -1.08 2.88
CA GLY A 163 15.52 -0.47 3.80
C GLY A 163 14.91 0.24 5.01
N TYR A 164 13.60 0.11 5.24
CA TYR A 164 12.90 0.64 6.41
C TYR A 164 12.66 -0.50 7.43
N SER A 165 13.70 -0.88 8.17
CA SER A 165 13.69 -2.04 9.06
C SER A 165 13.59 -1.73 10.55
N GLU A 166 13.82 -0.47 10.95
CA GLU A 166 13.81 -0.07 12.36
C GLU A 166 12.39 0.31 12.80
N ILE A 167 11.98 -0.19 13.96
CA ILE A 167 10.68 0.13 14.57
C ILE A 167 10.94 0.36 16.05
N LYS A 168 10.46 1.49 16.58
CA LYS A 168 10.47 1.74 18.01
C LYS A 168 9.16 1.27 18.63
N LEU A 169 9.21 0.70 19.82
CA LEU A 169 8.02 0.16 20.49
C LEU A 169 6.95 1.25 20.69
N GLU A 170 7.36 2.46 21.03
CA GLU A 170 6.50 3.63 21.21
C GLU A 170 5.88 4.16 19.91
N GLU A 171 6.35 3.71 18.75
CA GLU A 171 5.80 4.05 17.43
C GLU A 171 4.81 2.99 16.91
N ILE A 172 4.50 1.99 17.74
CA ILE A 172 3.40 1.04 17.52
C ILE A 172 2.21 1.52 18.33
N GLY A 173 1.07 1.71 17.65
CA GLY A 173 -0.11 2.30 18.27
C GLY A 173 -1.41 1.87 17.61
N ALA A 174 -2.46 2.58 17.98
CA ALA A 174 -3.77 2.44 17.39
C ALA A 174 -4.29 3.80 16.95
N GLU A 175 -4.93 3.85 15.79
CA GLU A 175 -5.51 5.07 15.24
C GLU A 175 -6.88 4.80 14.63
N GLU A 176 -7.76 5.78 14.70
CA GLU A 176 -9.07 5.70 14.06
C GLU A 176 -8.92 5.92 12.55
N THR A 177 -9.43 4.98 11.76
CA THR A 177 -9.53 5.11 10.30
C THR A 177 -10.57 6.18 9.94
N PRO A 178 -10.58 6.69 8.69
CA PRO A 178 -11.61 7.61 8.23
C PRO A 178 -13.06 7.13 8.42
N ASP A 179 -13.26 5.81 8.54
CA ASP A 179 -14.59 5.19 8.72
C ASP A 179 -14.95 4.95 10.20
N GLY A 180 -14.14 5.43 11.14
CA GLY A 180 -14.38 5.27 12.59
C GLY A 180 -13.90 3.95 13.17
N GLU A 181 -13.22 3.11 12.38
CA GLU A 181 -12.69 1.82 12.85
C GLU A 181 -11.30 1.98 13.47
N LEU A 182 -10.99 1.25 14.54
CA LEU A 182 -9.67 1.29 15.18
C LEU A 182 -8.67 0.40 14.42
N ALA A 183 -7.67 1.00 13.78
CA ALA A 183 -6.57 0.34 13.10
C ALA A 183 -5.33 0.23 13.99
N THR A 184 -4.53 -0.83 13.80
CA THR A 184 -3.17 -0.91 14.36
C THR A 184 -2.19 -0.21 13.42
N THR A 185 -1.25 0.55 13.98
CA THR A 185 -0.24 1.29 13.21
C THR A 185 1.17 1.01 13.69
N ALA A 186 2.14 1.11 12.80
CA ALA A 186 3.57 1.06 13.12
C ALA A 186 4.38 1.92 12.14
N ILE A 187 5.41 2.62 12.64
CA ILE A 187 6.35 3.38 11.80
C ILE A 187 7.64 2.58 11.59
N PHE A 188 7.99 2.38 10.34
CA PHE A 188 9.18 1.69 9.87
C PHE A 188 10.19 2.74 9.38
N ARG A 189 11.36 2.79 9.99
CA ARG A 189 12.40 3.78 9.72
C ARG A 189 13.62 3.14 9.07
N LYS A 190 14.37 3.94 8.34
CA LYS A 190 15.71 3.53 7.91
C LYS A 190 16.60 3.37 9.15
N PRO A 191 17.52 2.39 9.18
CA PRO A 191 18.62 2.41 10.14
C PRO A 191 19.29 3.77 10.11
N ASN A 192 19.63 4.32 11.28
CA ASN A 192 20.31 5.61 11.38
C ASN A 192 21.43 5.65 10.34
N GLN A 193 21.28 6.52 9.33
CA GLN A 193 22.35 6.81 8.39
C GLN A 193 23.37 7.63 9.17
N THR A 194 24.29 6.95 9.85
CA THR A 194 25.49 7.56 10.44
C THR A 194 26.39 8.14 9.36
#